data_AF-A0A2V9ZHK0-F1
#
_entry.id   AF-A0A2V9ZHK0-F1
#
_cell.length_a   1.000
_cell.length_b   1.000
_cell.length_c   1.000
_cell.angle_alpha   90.00
_cell.angle_beta   90.00
_cell.angle_gamma   90.00
#
_symmetry.space_group_name_H-M   'P 1'
#
loop_
_entity.id
_entity.type
_entity.pdbx_description
1 polymer ?
#
loop_
_entity_poly.entity_id
_entity_poly.type
_entity_poly.pdbx_seq_one_letter_code
_entity_poly.pdbx_strand_id
1 'polypeptide(L)'
;LFADVNGVRTPIRRVNDEFVVGDERYTPKQLDSQIAERPERFTPNVLLRPVIQDFLLPTLAYTGGPAEVAYFAQASVVYEKLLGRTTPVLPRFSATLLDPRTRRHLEHYKLSPQECFKSEQELRELLAAKTLPPEIEATFSQSERELNLLIERLTEAVTRLDPTLRDAAENSGSKMRHQMQQLLGRAARAQAMRNAEVARHAGLLANTLYPNQKLQEREIAGISYLAQFGAETLSKICDQIDFSCSGHCFVVM
;
A
#
# COMPACT_ATOMS: atom_id res chain seq x y z
N LEU A 1 -0.37 7.28 -29.77
CA LEU A 1 0.29 8.60 -29.82
C LEU A 1 -0.74 9.69 -29.58
N PHE A 2 -0.29 10.88 -29.22
CA PHE A 2 -1.12 12.08 -29.15
C PHE A 2 -0.49 13.17 -30.02
N ALA A 3 -1.32 14.03 -30.59
CA ALA A 3 -0.91 15.23 -31.29
C ALA A 3 -1.46 16.47 -30.57
N ASP A 4 -0.73 17.58 -30.60
CA ASP A 4 -1.19 18.88 -30.15
C ASP A 4 -2.03 19.55 -31.26
N VAL A 5 -3.32 19.71 -31.01
CA VAL A 5 -4.26 20.44 -31.86
C VAL A 5 -4.68 21.70 -31.11
N ASN A 6 -4.10 22.85 -31.48
CA ASN A 6 -4.40 24.17 -30.91
C ASN A 6 -4.23 24.23 -29.37
N GLY A 7 -3.17 23.64 -28.84
CA GLY A 7 -2.89 23.56 -27.40
C GLY A 7 -3.59 22.39 -26.70
N VAL A 8 -4.34 21.57 -27.43
CA VAL A 8 -5.08 20.43 -26.88
C VAL A 8 -4.44 19.12 -27.29
N ARG A 9 -4.00 18.35 -26.29
CA ARG A 9 -3.44 17.02 -26.46
C ARG A 9 -4.51 16.01 -26.89
N THR A 10 -4.54 15.71 -28.18
CA THR A 10 -5.59 14.93 -28.83
C THR A 10 -5.09 13.53 -29.20
N PRO A 11 -5.83 12.45 -28.87
CA PRO A 11 -5.39 11.09 -29.16
C PRO A 11 -5.43 10.81 -30.68
N ILE A 12 -4.34 10.24 -31.18
CA ILE A 12 -4.27 9.72 -32.55
C ILE A 12 -4.82 8.29 -32.55
N ARG A 13 -5.87 8.05 -33.33
CA ARG A 13 -6.53 6.74 -33.44
C ARG A 13 -6.35 6.20 -34.85
N ARG A 14 -6.09 4.90 -34.99
CA ARG A 14 -6.12 4.24 -36.29
C ARG A 14 -7.55 3.82 -36.60
N VAL A 15 -8.07 4.19 -37.77
CA VAL A 15 -9.38 3.79 -38.29
C VAL A 15 -9.18 3.29 -39.70
N ASN A 16 -9.36 1.97 -39.91
CA ASN A 16 -8.96 1.28 -41.14
C ASN A 16 -7.46 1.52 -41.45
N ASP A 17 -7.17 2.10 -42.62
CA ASP A 17 -5.82 2.43 -43.08
C ASP A 17 -5.46 3.92 -42.89
N GLU A 18 -6.29 4.67 -42.17
CA GLU A 18 -6.07 6.08 -41.85
C GLU A 18 -5.85 6.29 -40.35
N PHE A 19 -5.31 7.46 -40.03
CA PHE A 19 -5.18 7.98 -38.68
C PHE A 19 -6.10 9.19 -38.48
N VAL A 20 -6.81 9.21 -37.36
CA VAL A 20 -7.76 10.27 -37.00
C VAL A 20 -7.23 11.03 -35.80
N VAL A 21 -7.23 12.37 -35.91
CA VAL A 21 -6.86 13.30 -34.83
C VAL A 21 -7.94 14.38 -34.76
N GLY A 22 -8.79 14.32 -33.73
CA GLY A 22 -9.99 15.17 -33.69
C GLY A 22 -10.90 14.83 -34.88
N ASP A 23 -11.19 15.83 -35.71
CA ASP A 23 -11.99 15.70 -36.93
C ASP A 23 -11.15 15.51 -38.20
N GLU A 24 -9.82 15.60 -38.08
CA GLU A 24 -8.90 15.46 -39.22
C GLU A 24 -8.49 14.01 -39.46
N ARG A 25 -8.29 13.66 -40.73
CA ARG A 25 -7.86 12.34 -41.21
C ARG A 25 -6.55 12.46 -41.96
N TYR A 26 -5.65 11.54 -41.66
CA TYR A 26 -4.33 11.45 -42.29
C TYR A 26 -4.08 10.03 -42.77
N THR A 27 -3.57 9.93 -43.99
CA THR A 27 -2.88 8.71 -44.44
C THR A 27 -1.60 8.50 -43.62
N PRO A 28 -1.04 7.27 -43.58
CA PRO A 28 0.22 7.01 -42.89
C PRO A 28 1.35 7.94 -43.35
N LYS A 29 1.49 8.14 -44.67
CA LYS A 29 2.50 9.04 -45.24
C LYS A 29 2.35 10.49 -44.80
N GLN A 30 1.11 11.00 -44.75
CA GLN A 30 0.86 12.37 -44.30
C GLN A 30 1.21 12.53 -42.82
N LEU A 31 0.86 11.54 -41.99
CA LEU A 31 1.18 11.59 -40.57
C LEU A 31 2.71 11.53 -40.34
N ASP A 32 3.41 10.65 -41.07
CA ASP A 32 4.87 10.55 -41.01
C ASP A 32 5.54 11.87 -41.42
N SER A 33 5.09 12.50 -42.52
CA SER A 33 5.57 13.82 -42.93
C SER A 33 5.35 14.88 -41.85
N GLN A 34 4.17 14.92 -41.22
CA GLN A 34 3.93 15.87 -40.14
C GLN A 34 4.81 15.63 -38.91
N ILE A 35 5.03 14.37 -38.54
CA ILE A 35 5.92 14.01 -37.42
C ILE A 35 7.36 14.43 -37.74
N ALA A 36 7.82 14.25 -38.98
CA ALA A 36 9.15 14.65 -39.40
C ALA A 36 9.34 16.17 -39.43
N GLU A 37 8.32 16.92 -39.87
CA GLU A 37 8.39 18.38 -39.98
C GLU A 37 8.20 19.09 -38.62
N ARG A 38 7.35 18.55 -37.74
CA ARG A 38 6.95 19.19 -36.47
C ARG A 38 6.87 18.18 -35.32
N PRO A 39 7.98 17.50 -34.97
CA PRO A 39 7.99 16.44 -33.96
C PRO A 39 7.53 16.93 -32.58
N GLU A 40 7.72 18.21 -32.24
CA GLU A 40 7.31 18.83 -30.98
C GLU A 40 5.80 18.81 -30.75
N ARG A 41 5.00 18.66 -31.82
CA ARG A 41 3.54 18.54 -31.72
C ARG A 41 3.09 17.13 -31.36
N PHE A 42 3.98 16.15 -31.25
CA PHE A 42 3.63 14.77 -31.00
C PHE A 42 4.16 14.30 -29.66
N THR A 43 3.31 13.63 -28.88
CA THR A 43 3.70 13.06 -27.59
C THR A 43 3.31 11.58 -27.49
N PRO A 44 4.13 10.75 -26.83
CA PRO A 44 3.79 9.36 -26.62
C PRO A 44 2.58 9.22 -25.70
N ASN A 45 1.86 8.11 -25.84
CA ASN A 45 0.94 7.65 -24.80
C ASN A 45 1.72 6.88 -23.72
N VAL A 46 1.01 6.40 -22.69
CA VAL A 46 1.64 5.67 -21.58
C VAL A 46 2.43 4.43 -22.06
N LEU A 47 2.04 3.79 -23.18
CA LEU A 47 2.68 2.54 -23.67
C LEU A 47 3.97 2.86 -24.38
N LEU A 48 3.95 3.92 -25.17
CA LEU A 48 5.07 4.30 -26.02
C LEU A 48 6.08 5.18 -25.27
N ARG A 49 5.66 5.87 -24.19
CA ARG A 49 6.54 6.79 -23.46
C ARG A 49 7.80 6.11 -22.93
N PRO A 50 7.73 4.94 -22.27
CA PRO A 50 8.93 4.23 -21.86
C PRO A 50 9.84 3.83 -23.03
N VAL A 51 9.26 3.36 -24.15
CA VAL A 51 10.03 2.98 -25.33
C VAL A 51 10.78 4.18 -25.92
N ILE A 52 10.13 5.34 -26.04
CA ILE A 52 10.80 6.57 -26.50
C ILE A 52 11.89 7.01 -25.52
N GLN A 53 11.64 6.90 -24.21
CA GLN A 53 12.67 7.20 -23.21
C GLN A 53 13.93 6.36 -23.44
N ASP A 54 13.78 5.06 -23.69
CA ASP A 54 14.91 4.13 -23.86
C ASP A 54 15.54 4.15 -25.25
N PHE A 55 14.83 4.74 -26.23
CA PHE A 55 15.41 5.14 -27.50
C PHE A 55 16.31 6.36 -27.36
N LEU A 56 15.89 7.35 -26.55
CA LEU A 56 16.62 8.61 -26.36
C LEU A 56 17.74 8.51 -25.32
N LEU A 57 17.58 7.69 -24.30
CA LEU A 57 18.49 7.57 -23.17
C LEU A 57 19.09 6.16 -23.09
N PRO A 58 20.38 6.02 -22.72
CA PRO A 58 20.99 4.72 -22.45
C PRO A 58 20.50 4.17 -21.09
N THR A 59 19.21 3.86 -20.99
CA THR A 59 18.57 3.40 -19.76
C THR A 59 19.07 2.00 -19.39
N LEU A 60 19.70 1.89 -18.22
CA LEU A 60 20.09 0.61 -17.63
C LEU A 60 18.89 -0.12 -17.00
N ALA A 61 18.06 0.62 -16.26
CA ALA A 61 16.87 0.12 -15.61
C ALA A 61 15.81 1.23 -15.45
N TYR A 62 14.54 0.84 -15.49
CA TYR A 62 13.42 1.73 -15.21
C TYR A 62 12.96 1.56 -13.76
N THR A 63 12.87 2.64 -12.99
CA THR A 63 12.31 2.60 -11.63
C THR A 63 10.85 3.06 -11.65
N GLY A 64 9.93 2.22 -11.17
CA GLY A 64 8.49 2.53 -11.19
C GLY A 64 7.74 2.12 -9.93
N GLY A 65 6.60 2.76 -9.67
CA GLY A 65 5.67 2.32 -8.64
C GLY A 65 4.97 0.99 -9.02
N PRO A 66 4.24 0.35 -8.09
CA PRO A 66 3.62 -0.95 -8.33
C PRO A 66 2.73 -1.02 -9.59
N ALA A 67 1.97 0.05 -9.85
CA ALA A 67 1.11 0.14 -11.03
C ALA A 67 1.93 0.28 -12.34
N GLU A 68 3.04 1.02 -12.31
CA GLU A 68 3.92 1.16 -13.46
C GLU A 68 4.63 -0.15 -13.77
N VAL A 69 5.13 -0.86 -12.75
CA VAL A 69 5.75 -2.19 -12.89
C VAL A 69 4.79 -3.16 -13.59
N ALA A 70 3.56 -3.25 -13.10
CA ALA A 70 2.55 -4.14 -13.68
C ALA A 70 2.23 -3.81 -15.14
N TYR A 71 2.15 -2.53 -15.46
CA TYR A 71 1.88 -2.07 -16.80
C TYR A 71 3.06 -2.23 -17.76
N PHE A 72 4.29 -2.02 -17.28
CA PHE A 72 5.49 -2.14 -18.09
C PHE A 72 5.70 -3.57 -18.59
N ALA A 73 5.30 -4.57 -17.80
CA ALA A 73 5.27 -5.97 -18.24
C ALA A 73 4.39 -6.16 -19.49
N GLN A 74 3.26 -5.44 -19.60
CA GLN A 74 2.39 -5.48 -20.78
C GLN A 74 3.01 -4.77 -22.00
N ALA A 75 3.86 -3.77 -21.76
CA ALA A 75 4.55 -3.03 -22.82
C ALA A 75 5.73 -3.81 -23.44
N SER A 76 6.16 -4.93 -22.84
CA SER A 76 7.30 -5.75 -23.30
C SER A 76 7.23 -6.11 -24.79
N VAL A 77 6.05 -6.47 -25.31
CA VAL A 77 5.86 -6.80 -26.74
C VAL A 77 6.15 -5.60 -27.64
N VAL A 78 5.78 -4.39 -27.20
CA VAL A 78 6.05 -3.13 -27.93
C VAL A 78 7.54 -2.81 -27.90
N TYR A 79 8.20 -3.02 -26.76
CA TYR A 79 9.64 -2.89 -26.58
C TYR A 79 10.42 -3.79 -27.54
N GLU A 80 10.16 -5.09 -27.52
CA GLU A 80 10.81 -6.05 -28.40
C GLU A 80 10.60 -5.69 -29.88
N LYS A 81 9.38 -5.25 -30.24
CA LYS A 81 9.07 -4.89 -31.62
C LYS A 81 9.82 -3.64 -32.12
N LEU A 82 10.01 -2.64 -31.27
CA LEU A 82 10.55 -1.33 -31.66
C LEU A 82 12.05 -1.19 -31.39
N LEU A 83 12.56 -1.78 -30.31
CA LEU A 83 13.96 -1.64 -29.88
C LEU A 83 14.73 -2.97 -29.90
N GLY A 84 14.07 -4.12 -30.12
CA GLY A 84 14.71 -5.43 -30.08
C GLY A 84 15.25 -5.83 -28.71
N ARG A 85 14.78 -5.17 -27.65
CA ARG A 85 15.14 -5.43 -26.26
C ARG A 85 14.04 -4.92 -25.33
N THR A 86 14.02 -5.47 -24.12
CA THR A 86 13.23 -4.99 -22.99
C THR A 86 14.14 -4.42 -21.91
N THR A 87 13.72 -3.32 -21.29
CA THR A 87 14.47 -2.71 -20.19
C THR A 87 14.01 -3.29 -18.85
N PRO A 88 14.95 -3.73 -18.00
CA PRO A 88 14.62 -4.21 -16.66
C PRO A 88 13.87 -3.15 -15.85
N VAL A 89 12.85 -3.57 -15.12
CA VAL A 89 12.05 -2.69 -14.26
C VAL A 89 12.32 -3.03 -12.80
N LEU A 90 12.66 -2.00 -12.03
CA LEU A 90 12.89 -2.09 -10.60
C LEU A 90 11.75 -1.37 -9.85
N PRO A 91 11.27 -1.91 -8.72
CA PRO A 91 10.36 -1.17 -7.87
C PRO A 91 11.07 0.06 -7.33
N ARG A 92 10.41 1.21 -7.36
CA ARG A 92 10.93 2.40 -6.69
C ARG A 92 10.95 2.18 -5.17
N PHE A 93 11.85 2.90 -4.49
CA PHE A 93 11.81 3.01 -3.03
C PHE A 93 10.41 3.44 -2.58
N SER A 94 9.85 2.70 -1.62
CA SER A 94 8.54 2.97 -1.03
C SER A 94 8.67 2.96 0.48
N ALA A 95 8.21 4.02 1.14
CA ALA A 95 8.38 4.12 2.59
C ALA A 95 7.31 4.94 3.30
N THR A 96 7.20 4.69 4.61
CA THR A 96 6.51 5.53 5.59
C THR A 96 7.55 6.15 6.51
N LEU A 97 7.53 7.48 6.61
CA LEU A 97 8.38 8.25 7.50
C LEU A 97 7.79 8.28 8.91
N LEU A 98 8.60 7.96 9.90
CA LEU A 98 8.26 7.89 11.31
C LEU A 98 8.86 9.09 12.06
N ASP A 99 8.04 10.10 12.31
CA ASP A 99 8.46 11.24 13.11
C ASP A 99 8.58 10.89 14.62
N PRO A 100 9.31 11.68 15.42
CA PRO A 100 9.54 11.39 16.83
C PRO A 100 8.25 11.23 17.67
N ARG A 101 7.20 12.01 17.36
CA ARG A 101 5.91 11.93 18.08
C ARG A 101 5.19 10.64 17.74
N THR A 102 5.17 10.26 16.46
CA THR A 102 4.59 9.00 15.98
C THR A 102 5.30 7.80 16.61
N ARG A 103 6.64 7.81 16.65
CA ARG A 103 7.44 6.74 17.31
C ARG A 103 7.11 6.58 18.78
N ARG A 104 7.02 7.67 19.54
CA ARG A 104 6.65 7.61 20.97
C ARG A 104 5.30 6.93 21.19
N HIS A 105 4.31 7.18 20.32
CA HIS A 105 3.02 6.51 20.42
C HIS A 105 3.12 5.02 20.05
N LEU A 106 3.85 4.68 18.98
CA LEU A 106 4.09 3.28 18.61
C LEU A 106 4.76 2.50 19.76
N GLU A 107 5.80 3.07 20.37
CA GLU A 107 6.51 2.48 21.52
C GLU A 107 5.59 2.35 22.74
N HIS A 108 4.83 3.40 23.08
CA HIS A 108 3.92 3.39 24.22
C HIS A 108 2.87 2.27 24.12
N TYR A 109 2.32 2.06 22.92
CA TYR A 109 1.31 1.02 22.67
C TYR A 109 1.88 -0.33 22.24
N LYS A 110 3.23 -0.44 22.16
CA LYS A 110 3.95 -1.63 21.68
C LYS A 110 3.42 -2.11 20.32
N LEU A 111 3.25 -1.17 19.39
CA LEU A 111 2.78 -1.42 18.03
C LEU A 111 3.93 -1.41 17.03
N SER A 112 3.88 -2.34 16.09
CA SER A 112 4.61 -2.20 14.83
C SER A 112 3.91 -1.15 13.94
N PRO A 113 4.67 -0.41 13.10
CA PRO A 113 4.07 0.53 12.16
C PRO A 113 3.03 -0.11 11.22
N GLN A 114 3.24 -1.36 10.79
CA GLN A 114 2.34 -2.09 9.90
C GLN A 114 0.96 -2.34 10.53
N GLU A 115 0.89 -2.51 11.85
CA GLU A 115 -0.39 -2.66 12.55
C GLU A 115 -1.27 -1.40 12.48
N CYS A 116 -0.67 -0.24 12.16
CA CYS A 116 -1.39 1.03 12.00
C CYS A 116 -2.01 1.21 10.60
N PHE A 117 -1.80 0.28 9.66
CA PHE A 117 -2.46 0.30 8.34
C PHE A 117 -3.91 -0.18 8.46
N LYS A 118 -4.72 0.61 9.17
CA LYS A 118 -6.11 0.37 9.51
C LYS A 118 -6.88 1.68 9.48
N SER A 119 -8.21 1.59 9.48
CA SER A 119 -9.03 2.78 9.71
C SER A 119 -8.81 3.34 11.13
N GLU A 120 -9.11 4.63 11.33
CA GLU A 120 -9.02 5.26 12.65
C GLU A 120 -9.84 4.52 13.72
N GLN A 121 -11.03 4.04 13.35
CA GLN A 121 -11.89 3.28 14.26
C GLN A 121 -11.26 1.95 14.67
N GLU A 122 -10.76 1.16 13.72
CA GLU A 122 -10.06 -0.09 14.02
C GLU A 122 -8.80 0.14 14.86
N LEU A 123 -8.05 1.20 14.57
CA LEU A 123 -6.86 1.55 15.35
C LEU A 123 -7.25 1.96 16.77
N ARG A 124 -8.33 2.71 16.94
CA ARG A 124 -8.88 3.05 18.26
C ARG A 124 -9.26 1.82 19.07
N GLU A 125 -9.87 0.82 18.42
CA GLU A 125 -10.20 -0.46 19.05
C GLU A 125 -8.95 -1.24 19.46
N LEU A 126 -7.94 -1.28 18.59
CA LEU A 126 -6.65 -1.90 18.86
C LEU A 126 -5.94 -1.24 20.04
N LEU A 127 -5.81 0.10 20.03
CA LEU A 127 -5.18 0.84 21.12
C LEU A 127 -5.91 0.63 22.45
N ALA A 128 -7.25 0.63 22.42
CA ALA A 128 -8.03 0.45 23.63
C ALA A 128 -7.88 -0.95 24.23
N ALA A 129 -7.76 -1.98 23.39
CA ALA A 129 -7.48 -3.34 23.84
C ALA A 129 -6.11 -3.44 24.54
N LYS A 130 -5.11 -2.67 24.07
CA LYS A 130 -3.78 -2.58 24.69
C LYS A 130 -3.75 -1.76 25.98
N THR A 131 -4.81 -0.99 26.27
CA THR A 131 -4.95 -0.17 27.49
C THR A 131 -6.09 -0.61 28.38
N LEU A 132 -6.49 -1.89 28.29
CA LEU A 132 -7.47 -2.43 29.20
C LEU A 132 -6.95 -2.30 30.65
N PRO A 133 -7.83 -2.02 31.62
CA PRO A 133 -7.43 -2.07 33.03
C PRO A 133 -6.79 -3.43 33.34
N PRO A 134 -5.69 -3.48 34.13
CA PRO A 134 -4.97 -4.72 34.40
C PRO A 134 -5.86 -5.85 34.94
N GLU A 135 -6.88 -5.50 35.74
CA GLU A 135 -7.85 -6.45 36.28
C GLU A 135 -8.68 -7.12 35.16
N ILE A 136 -9.12 -6.34 34.17
CA ILE A 136 -9.91 -6.83 33.04
C ILE A 136 -9.02 -7.67 32.12
N GLU A 137 -7.82 -7.20 31.81
CA GLU A 137 -6.84 -7.93 31.00
C GLU A 137 -6.47 -9.29 31.64
N ALA A 138 -6.22 -9.30 32.95
CA ALA A 138 -5.92 -10.51 33.70
C ALA A 138 -7.10 -11.49 33.68
N THR A 139 -8.33 -10.99 33.85
CA THR A 139 -9.55 -11.81 33.79
C THR A 139 -9.71 -12.48 32.43
N PHE A 140 -9.64 -11.71 31.33
CA PHE A 140 -9.75 -12.28 29.98
C PHE A 140 -8.62 -13.26 29.66
N SER A 141 -7.38 -12.94 30.04
CA SER A 141 -6.23 -13.82 29.82
C SER A 141 -6.37 -15.14 30.59
N GLN A 142 -6.89 -15.10 31.83
CA GLN A 142 -7.17 -16.29 32.61
C GLN A 142 -8.31 -17.10 31.97
N SER A 143 -9.41 -16.45 31.61
CA SER A 143 -10.55 -17.12 30.98
C SER A 143 -10.20 -17.75 29.62
N GLU A 144 -9.30 -17.15 28.83
CA GLU A 144 -8.82 -17.73 27.57
C GLU A 144 -8.03 -19.02 27.82
N ARG A 145 -7.13 -19.03 28.82
CA ARG A 145 -6.41 -20.25 29.23
C ARG A 145 -7.35 -21.34 29.70
N GLU A 146 -8.31 -21.01 30.55
CA GLU A 146 -9.31 -21.96 31.06
C GLU A 146 -10.20 -22.52 29.95
N LEU A 147 -10.62 -21.67 29.00
CA LEU A 147 -11.41 -22.08 27.85
C LEU A 147 -10.63 -23.02 26.93
N ASN A 148 -9.35 -22.75 26.66
CA ASN A 148 -8.53 -23.63 25.83
C ASN A 148 -8.38 -25.02 26.47
N LEU A 149 -8.07 -25.07 27.77
CA LEU A 149 -8.01 -26.34 28.52
C LEU A 149 -9.36 -27.08 28.55
N LEU A 150 -10.47 -26.35 28.62
CA LEU A 150 -11.81 -26.94 28.55
C LEU A 150 -12.07 -27.57 27.17
N ILE A 151 -11.76 -26.84 26.10
CA ILE A 151 -11.93 -27.31 24.72
C ILE A 151 -11.06 -28.53 24.47
N GLU A 152 -9.78 -28.52 24.87
CA GLU A 152 -8.86 -29.65 24.73
C GLU A 152 -9.40 -30.91 25.40
N ARG A 153 -9.80 -30.81 26.68
CA ARG A 153 -10.38 -31.95 27.43
C ARG A 153 -11.66 -32.49 26.78
N LEU A 154 -12.52 -31.61 26.28
CA LEU A 154 -13.76 -32.02 25.60
C LEU A 154 -13.47 -32.69 24.26
N THR A 155 -12.55 -32.14 23.47
CA THR A 155 -12.12 -32.74 22.20
C THR A 155 -11.55 -34.13 22.43
N GLU A 156 -10.68 -34.31 23.44
CA GLU A 156 -10.14 -35.64 23.80
C GLU A 156 -11.24 -36.62 24.23
N ALA A 157 -12.15 -36.19 25.10
CA ALA A 157 -13.22 -37.05 25.60
C ALA A 157 -14.16 -37.52 24.48
N VAL A 158 -14.55 -36.61 23.58
CA VAL A 158 -15.44 -36.91 22.46
C VAL A 158 -14.74 -37.72 21.38
N THR A 159 -13.45 -37.48 21.12
CA THR A 159 -12.65 -38.28 20.17
C THR A 159 -12.49 -39.73 20.64
N ARG A 160 -12.37 -39.96 21.96
CA ARG A 160 -12.37 -41.33 22.53
C ARG A 160 -13.70 -42.05 22.35
N LEU A 161 -14.81 -41.31 22.33
CA LEU A 161 -16.15 -41.89 22.10
C LEU A 161 -16.32 -42.24 20.61
N ASP A 162 -15.98 -41.31 19.72
CA ASP A 162 -16.01 -41.51 18.27
C ASP A 162 -14.96 -40.60 17.60
N PRO A 163 -13.95 -41.17 16.91
CA PRO A 163 -12.91 -40.39 16.24
C PRO A 163 -13.43 -39.41 15.18
N THR A 164 -14.59 -39.65 14.58
CA THR A 164 -15.19 -38.78 13.55
C THR A 164 -15.68 -37.45 14.11
N LEU A 165 -15.86 -37.34 15.44
CA LEU A 165 -16.35 -36.14 16.10
C LEU A 165 -15.24 -35.13 16.45
N ARG A 166 -13.98 -35.47 16.25
CA ARG A 166 -12.83 -34.59 16.57
C ARG A 166 -12.93 -33.23 15.87
N ASP A 167 -13.14 -33.23 14.56
CA ASP A 167 -13.21 -32.00 13.76
C ASP A 167 -14.40 -31.12 14.17
N ALA A 168 -15.52 -31.75 14.55
CA ALA A 168 -16.70 -31.04 15.05
C ALA A 168 -16.42 -30.35 16.40
N ALA A 169 -15.66 -31.00 17.29
CA ALA A 169 -15.24 -30.45 18.57
C ALA A 169 -14.22 -29.30 18.38
N GLU A 170 -13.22 -29.46 17.52
CA GLU A 170 -12.24 -28.42 17.19
C GLU A 170 -12.91 -27.18 16.56
N ASN A 171 -13.85 -27.39 15.63
CA ASN A 171 -14.63 -26.30 15.03
C ASN A 171 -15.47 -25.55 16.07
N SER A 172 -16.11 -26.26 17.00
CA SER A 172 -16.86 -25.65 18.10
C SER A 172 -15.94 -24.84 19.02
N GLY A 173 -14.75 -25.37 19.31
CA GLY A 173 -13.69 -24.68 20.05
C GLY A 173 -13.26 -23.37 19.39
N SER A 174 -13.02 -23.39 18.08
CA SER A 174 -12.65 -22.20 17.31
C SER A 174 -13.75 -21.14 17.33
N LYS A 175 -15.04 -21.52 17.27
CA LYS A 175 -16.15 -20.58 17.42
C LYS A 175 -16.21 -19.96 18.81
N MET A 176 -15.98 -20.74 19.87
CA MET A 176 -15.96 -20.23 21.25
C MET A 176 -14.82 -19.23 21.47
N ARG A 177 -13.61 -19.53 20.99
CA ARG A 177 -12.48 -18.60 21.00
C ARG A 177 -12.82 -17.30 20.26
N HIS A 178 -13.43 -17.41 19.08
CA HIS A 178 -13.84 -16.25 18.32
C HIS A 178 -14.86 -15.37 19.08
N GLN A 179 -15.85 -15.96 19.75
CA GLN A 179 -16.80 -15.21 20.57
C GLN A 179 -16.15 -14.52 21.77
N MET A 180 -15.19 -15.18 22.42
CA MET A 180 -14.40 -14.57 23.50
C MET A 180 -13.61 -13.36 23.00
N GLN A 181 -12.95 -13.48 21.84
CA GLN A 181 -12.25 -12.37 21.20
C GLN A 181 -13.18 -11.22 20.82
N GLN A 182 -14.40 -11.52 20.33
CA GLN A 182 -15.41 -10.49 20.07
C GLN A 182 -15.82 -9.74 21.35
N LEU A 183 -15.99 -10.47 22.46
CA LEU A 183 -16.33 -9.86 23.75
C LEU A 183 -15.20 -8.97 24.27
N LEU A 184 -13.95 -9.43 24.18
CA LEU A 184 -12.76 -8.61 24.47
C LEU A 184 -12.75 -7.32 23.64
N GLY A 185 -13.03 -7.43 22.33
CA GLY A 185 -13.15 -6.26 21.45
C GLY A 185 -14.29 -5.31 21.83
N ARG A 186 -15.39 -5.80 22.41
CA ARG A 186 -16.47 -4.95 22.95
C ARG A 186 -16.04 -4.24 24.24
N ALA A 187 -15.36 -4.94 25.15
CA ALA A 187 -14.81 -4.35 26.37
C ALA A 187 -13.78 -3.26 26.04
N ALA A 188 -12.87 -3.55 25.10
CA ALA A 188 -11.91 -2.58 24.57
C ALA A 188 -12.63 -1.37 23.97
N ARG A 189 -13.64 -1.54 23.12
CA ARG A 189 -14.46 -0.44 22.59
C ARG A 189 -15.09 0.42 23.68
N ALA A 190 -15.70 -0.21 24.69
CA ALA A 190 -16.31 0.51 25.79
C ALA A 190 -15.28 1.36 26.56
N GLN A 191 -14.07 0.84 26.75
CA GLN A 191 -12.96 1.59 27.33
C GLN A 191 -12.47 2.71 26.40
N ALA A 192 -12.38 2.45 25.09
CA ALA A 192 -11.99 3.42 24.07
C ALA A 192 -12.94 4.62 24.01
N MET A 193 -14.24 4.38 24.19
CA MET A 193 -15.26 5.44 24.24
C MET A 193 -15.08 6.35 25.45
N ARG A 194 -14.56 5.81 26.56
CA ARG A 194 -14.32 6.56 27.81
C ARG A 194 -12.97 7.27 27.82
N ASN A 195 -12.04 6.86 26.96
CA ASN A 195 -10.69 7.42 26.92
C ASN A 195 -10.49 8.31 25.67
N ALA A 196 -10.73 9.61 25.84
CA ALA A 196 -10.52 10.62 24.80
C ALA A 196 -9.06 10.70 24.31
N GLU A 197 -8.10 10.35 25.17
CA GLU A 197 -6.68 10.34 24.83
C GLU A 197 -6.35 9.22 23.84
N VAL A 198 -6.88 8.00 24.06
CA VAL A 198 -6.75 6.88 23.12
C VAL A 198 -7.33 7.22 21.76
N ALA A 199 -8.50 7.87 21.72
CA ALA A 199 -9.11 8.32 20.47
C ALA A 199 -8.20 9.32 19.74
N ARG A 200 -7.63 10.29 20.46
CA ARG A 200 -6.70 11.28 19.89
C ARG A 200 -5.42 10.63 19.36
N HIS A 201 -4.87 9.64 20.07
CA HIS A 201 -3.68 8.91 19.61
C HIS A 201 -3.97 8.06 18.38
N ALA A 202 -5.12 7.39 18.33
CA ALA A 202 -5.56 6.64 17.16
C ALA A 202 -5.72 7.56 15.93
N GLY A 203 -6.41 8.69 16.08
CA GLY A 203 -6.55 9.67 15.01
C GLY A 203 -5.21 10.22 14.53
N LEU A 204 -4.27 10.49 15.44
CA LEU A 204 -2.93 10.93 15.06
C LEU A 204 -2.19 9.85 14.26
N LEU A 205 -2.13 8.61 14.76
CA LEU A 205 -1.42 7.52 14.10
C LEU A 205 -2.03 7.20 12.73
N ALA A 206 -3.36 7.14 12.63
CA ALA A 206 -4.07 6.87 11.38
C ALA A 206 -3.80 7.97 10.34
N ASN A 207 -3.94 9.25 10.72
CA ASN A 207 -3.74 10.37 9.80
C ASN A 207 -2.26 10.59 9.43
N THR A 208 -1.31 10.08 10.22
CA THR A 208 0.12 10.24 9.94
C THR A 208 0.67 9.05 9.15
N LEU A 209 0.31 7.81 9.50
CA LEU A 209 0.89 6.60 8.91
C LEU A 209 0.06 6.03 7.75
N TYR A 210 -1.27 6.17 7.80
CA TYR A 210 -2.19 5.60 6.81
C TYR A 210 -3.35 6.55 6.46
N PRO A 211 -3.04 7.81 6.10
CA PRO A 211 -4.04 8.85 5.83
C PRO A 211 -5.01 8.40 4.74
N ASN A 212 -6.30 8.70 4.92
CA ASN A 212 -7.37 8.33 3.98
C ASN A 212 -7.37 6.83 3.61
N GLN A 213 -6.85 5.97 4.51
CA GLN A 213 -6.66 4.54 4.28
C GLN A 213 -5.80 4.23 3.05
N LYS A 214 -4.76 5.04 2.83
CA LYS A 214 -3.74 4.86 1.79
C LYS A 214 -2.35 5.04 2.40
N LEU A 215 -1.35 4.50 1.70
CA LEU A 215 0.05 4.65 2.11
C LEU A 215 0.44 6.13 2.21
N GLN A 216 1.17 6.48 3.27
CA GLN A 216 1.62 7.83 3.58
C GLN A 216 2.24 8.54 2.36
N GLU A 217 3.15 7.88 1.66
CA GLU A 217 3.85 8.41 0.47
C GLU A 217 2.93 8.77 -0.72
N ARG A 218 1.65 8.38 -0.68
CA ARG A 218 0.67 8.70 -1.73
C ARG A 218 -0.21 9.90 -1.40
N GLU A 219 -0.22 10.34 -0.15
CA GLU A 219 -1.14 11.37 0.35
C GLU A 219 -0.38 12.53 1.01
N ILE A 220 0.72 12.25 1.72
CA ILE A 220 1.54 13.28 2.36
C ILE A 220 2.70 13.64 1.43
N ALA A 221 2.75 14.90 1.03
CA ALA A 221 3.85 15.42 0.23
C ALA A 221 5.14 15.46 1.06
N GLY A 222 6.25 14.97 0.50
CA GLY A 222 7.56 14.96 1.16
C GLY A 222 8.02 16.35 1.60
N ILE A 223 7.58 17.41 0.93
CA ILE A 223 7.88 18.81 1.30
C ILE A 223 7.40 19.17 2.71
N SER A 224 6.32 18.54 3.20
CA SER A 224 5.82 18.75 4.56
C SER A 224 6.84 18.32 5.61
N TYR A 225 7.55 17.22 5.36
CA TYR A 225 8.62 16.73 6.22
C TYR A 225 9.87 17.61 6.14
N LEU A 226 10.21 18.11 4.95
CA LEU A 226 11.32 19.06 4.81
C LEU A 226 11.04 20.39 5.52
N ALA A 227 9.80 20.88 5.47
CA ALA A 227 9.40 22.09 6.17
C ALA A 227 9.45 21.91 7.70
N GLN A 228 9.08 20.73 8.20
CA GLN A 228 9.04 20.46 9.64
C GLN A 228 10.41 20.11 10.24
N PHE A 229 11.24 19.37 9.51
CA PHE A 229 12.48 18.77 10.03
C PHE A 229 13.76 19.30 9.35
N GLY A 230 13.63 20.15 8.33
CA GLY A 230 14.74 20.73 7.59
C GLY A 230 15.24 19.86 6.43
N ALA A 231 16.16 20.42 5.64
CA ALA A 231 16.71 19.77 4.44
C ALA A 231 17.56 18.53 4.76
N GLU A 232 18.14 18.46 5.97
CA GLU A 232 18.97 17.32 6.41
C GLU A 232 18.19 16.00 6.46
N THR A 233 16.85 16.06 6.54
CA THR A 233 15.98 14.89 6.41
C THR A 233 16.20 14.13 5.11
N LEU A 234 16.57 14.80 4.01
CA LEU A 234 16.88 14.10 2.76
C LEU A 234 18.08 13.16 2.91
N SER A 235 19.15 13.62 3.58
CA SER A 235 20.32 12.78 3.83
C SER A 235 19.95 11.58 4.69
N LYS A 236 19.21 11.81 5.78
CA LYS A 236 18.75 10.74 6.67
C LYS A 236 17.90 9.68 5.98
N ILE A 237 17.04 10.10 5.04
CA ILE A 237 16.25 9.18 4.24
C ILE A 237 17.19 8.38 3.35
N CYS A 238 18.06 9.03 2.58
CA CYS A 238 19.01 8.38 1.68
C CYS A 238 19.90 7.35 2.40
N ASP A 239 20.39 7.68 3.59
CA ASP A 239 21.26 6.80 4.40
C ASP A 239 20.54 5.54 4.90
N GLN A 240 19.20 5.56 4.95
CA GLN A 240 18.35 4.45 5.38
C GLN A 240 17.70 3.69 4.20
N ILE A 241 17.94 4.09 2.95
CA ILE A 241 17.42 3.35 1.79
C ILE A 241 18.19 2.04 1.67
N ASP A 242 17.47 0.92 1.86
CA ASP A 242 17.96 -0.41 1.51
C ASP A 242 17.46 -0.80 0.11
N PHE A 243 18.32 -0.68 -0.90
CA PHE A 243 18.00 -1.05 -2.28
C PHE A 243 17.85 -2.57 -2.49
N SER A 244 18.20 -3.41 -1.51
CA SER A 244 17.94 -4.85 -1.56
C SER A 244 16.50 -5.20 -1.14
N CYS A 245 15.82 -4.29 -0.45
CA CYS A 245 14.43 -4.45 -0.04
C CYS A 245 13.48 -3.96 -1.15
N SER A 246 12.72 -4.88 -1.73
CA SER A 246 11.66 -4.56 -2.71
C SER A 246 10.32 -4.18 -2.06
N GLY A 247 10.24 -4.26 -0.73
CA GLY A 247 9.03 -4.01 0.06
C GLY A 247 8.88 -2.56 0.53
N HIS A 248 7.74 -2.29 1.16
CA HIS A 248 7.49 -1.01 1.81
C HIS A 248 8.33 -0.90 3.10
N CYS A 249 9.10 0.18 3.21
CA CYS A 249 10.03 0.42 4.31
C CYS A 249 9.47 1.40 5.34
N PHE A 250 10.06 1.42 6.54
CA PHE A 250 9.75 2.42 7.56
C PHE A 250 11.05 3.15 7.91
N VAL A 251 11.08 4.46 7.70
CA VAL A 251 12.27 5.29 7.88
C VAL A 251 12.10 6.17 9.10
N VAL A 252 13.09 6.17 9.98
CA VAL A 252 13.07 6.99 11.19
C VAL A 252 13.70 8.35 10.90
N MET A 253 13.00 9.42 11.27
CA MET A 253 13.51 10.80 11.14
C MET A 253 14.19 11.31 12.41
#